data_AF-A0A2A9KE85-F1
#
_entry.id   AF-A0A2A9KE85-F1
#
_cell.length_a   1.000
_cell.length_b   1.000
_cell.length_c   1.000
_cell.angle_alpha   90.00
_cell.angle_beta   90.00
_cell.angle_gamma   90.00
#
_symmetry.space_group_name_H-M   'P 1'
#
loop_
_entity.id
_entity.type
_entity.pdbx_description
1 polymer ?
#
loop_
_entity_poly.entity_id
_entity_poly.type
_entity_poly.pdbx_seq_one_letter_code
_entity_poly.pdbx_strand_id
1 'polypeptide(L)'
;MGYFDGLTNASFKKSQDGSTVFYPWGVLGKGRILPDEAAEAKVRGFVKRYYKIMLPTVIIVCVMAGWIWALPLAAIFGAWFYFGSRALVAAYPYSDDKLTLKQGYANSAIGHNQFVLWLLFVFSVLFVVGGIFIAYIAKSPGQMMTAVSAIVFFGACGLAIGYMIKVKRALRKGE
;
A
#
# COMPACT_ATOMS: atom_id res chain seq x y z
N MET A 1 13.01 1.78 -8.73
CA MET A 1 11.79 0.96 -8.79
C MET A 1 11.96 -0.29 -7.92
N GLY A 2 11.78 -0.13 -6.62
CA GLY A 2 11.68 -1.21 -5.63
C GLY A 2 10.25 -1.30 -5.05
N TYR A 3 10.00 -2.33 -4.24
CA TYR A 3 8.69 -2.57 -3.61
C TYR A 3 8.13 -1.34 -2.88
N PHE A 4 8.95 -0.70 -2.02
CA PHE A 4 8.54 0.48 -1.28
C PHE A 4 8.35 1.73 -2.14
N ASP A 5 8.95 1.80 -3.34
CA ASP A 5 8.69 2.91 -4.28
C ASP A 5 7.25 2.85 -4.77
N GLY A 6 6.78 1.65 -5.12
CA GLY A 6 5.39 1.42 -5.53
C GLY A 6 4.38 1.77 -4.45
N LEU A 7 4.60 1.30 -3.23
CA LEU A 7 3.75 1.65 -2.08
C LEU A 7 3.72 3.16 -1.81
N THR A 8 4.88 3.82 -1.91
CA THR A 8 4.98 5.26 -1.73
C THR A 8 4.21 6.00 -2.83
N ASN A 9 4.40 5.62 -4.10
CA ASN A 9 3.80 6.28 -5.25
C ASN A 9 2.27 6.26 -5.27
N ALA A 10 1.64 5.26 -4.63
CA ALA A 10 0.18 5.18 -4.52
C ALA A 10 -0.45 6.44 -3.89
N SER A 11 0.31 7.18 -3.07
CA SER A 11 -0.16 8.38 -2.36
C SER A 11 0.19 9.70 -3.06
N PHE A 12 0.78 9.66 -4.26
CA PHE A 12 1.18 10.86 -5.00
C PHE A 12 0.45 10.92 -6.33
N LYS A 13 0.14 12.13 -6.79
CA LYS A 13 -0.48 12.41 -8.08
C LYS A 13 0.20 13.63 -8.69
N LYS A 14 0.38 13.65 -10.01
CA LYS A 14 0.66 14.89 -10.75
C LYS A 14 -0.67 15.56 -11.10
N SER A 15 -0.82 16.82 -10.70
CA SER A 15 -1.99 17.66 -11.02
C SER A 15 -1.93 18.14 -12.47
N GLN A 16 -3.04 18.69 -12.97
CA GLN A 16 -3.15 19.18 -14.35
C GLN A 16 -2.17 20.32 -14.66
N ASP A 17 -1.84 21.11 -13.65
CA ASP A 17 -0.84 22.19 -13.68
C ASP A 17 0.61 21.69 -13.57
N GLY A 18 0.83 20.38 -13.53
CA GLY A 18 2.15 19.76 -13.38
C GLY A 18 2.66 19.67 -11.95
N SER A 19 1.95 20.25 -10.98
CA SER A 19 2.35 20.20 -9.57
C SER A 19 2.22 18.78 -8.99
N THR A 20 3.08 18.43 -8.02
CA THR A 20 2.94 17.16 -7.30
C THR A 20 2.01 17.35 -6.12
N VAL A 21 1.00 16.49 -6.01
CA VAL A 21 0.07 16.46 -4.89
C VAL A 21 0.27 15.18 -4.07
N PHE A 22 0.44 15.33 -2.76
CA PHE A 22 0.55 14.23 -1.80
C PHE A 22 -0.75 14.04 -1.01
N TYR A 23 -1.24 12.80 -0.95
CA TYR A 23 -2.48 12.42 -0.27
C TYR A 23 -2.15 11.52 0.93
N PRO A 24 -1.95 12.07 2.14
CA PRO A 24 -1.55 11.28 3.31
C PRO A 24 -2.58 10.20 3.67
N TRP A 25 -3.86 10.46 3.46
CA TRP A 25 -4.97 9.52 3.73
C TRP A 25 -5.54 8.90 2.45
N GLY A 26 -4.77 8.92 1.37
CA GLY A 26 -5.18 8.39 0.06
C GLY A 26 -6.50 8.97 -0.40
N VAL A 27 -7.41 8.09 -0.82
CA VAL A 27 -8.73 8.45 -1.38
C VAL A 27 -9.70 9.05 -0.36
N LEU A 28 -9.43 8.89 0.94
CA LEU A 28 -10.30 9.36 2.03
C LEU A 28 -9.96 10.78 2.49
N GLY A 29 -8.84 11.35 2.04
CA GLY A 29 -8.37 12.67 2.50
C GLY A 29 -8.10 13.64 1.37
N LYS A 30 -7.90 14.91 1.75
CA LYS A 30 -7.45 15.96 0.83
C LYS A 30 -5.95 15.85 0.55
N GLY A 31 -5.58 16.19 -0.68
CA GLY A 31 -4.19 16.29 -1.09
C GLY A 31 -3.55 17.60 -0.64
N ARG A 32 -2.21 17.61 -0.59
CA ARG A 32 -1.38 18.80 -0.35
C ARG A 32 -0.47 19.01 -1.54
N ILE A 33 -0.46 20.23 -2.09
CA ILE A 33 0.37 20.59 -3.23
C ILE A 33 1.79 20.84 -2.73
N LEU A 34 2.75 20.10 -3.26
CA LEU A 34 4.16 20.22 -2.88
C LEU A 34 4.80 21.34 -3.72
N PRO A 35 5.52 22.29 -3.09
CA PRO A 35 6.02 23.48 -3.77
C PRO A 35 7.14 23.19 -4.77
N ASP A 36 7.96 22.18 -4.49
CA ASP A 36 9.15 21.86 -5.29
C ASP A 36 9.55 20.37 -5.16
N GLU A 37 10.56 19.98 -5.94
CA GLU A 37 11.11 18.63 -5.95
C GLU A 37 11.77 18.24 -4.60
N ALA A 38 12.28 19.22 -3.85
CA ALA A 38 12.90 18.96 -2.55
C ALA A 38 11.86 18.56 -1.50
N ALA A 39 10.71 19.24 -1.48
CA ALA A 39 9.55 18.89 -0.67
C ALA A 39 9.02 17.50 -1.07
N GLU A 40 8.91 17.23 -2.36
CA GLU A 40 8.55 15.89 -2.87
C GLU A 40 9.50 14.81 -2.37
N ALA A 41 10.82 15.00 -2.53
CA ALA A 41 11.82 14.05 -2.08
C ALA A 41 11.75 13.81 -0.56
N LYS A 42 11.54 14.87 0.23
CA LYS A 42 11.42 14.79 1.69
C LYS A 42 10.20 13.97 2.12
N VAL A 43 9.02 14.25 1.54
CA VAL A 43 7.78 13.51 1.85
C VAL A 43 7.90 12.06 1.40
N ARG A 44 8.41 11.79 0.20
CA ARG A 44 8.65 10.42 -0.28
C ARG A 44 9.63 9.66 0.60
N GLY A 45 10.69 10.32 1.05
CA GLY A 45 11.68 9.75 1.97
C GLY A 45 11.05 9.34 3.31
N PHE A 46 10.19 10.18 3.86
CA PHE A 46 9.42 9.87 5.08
C PHE A 46 8.49 8.68 4.88
N VAL A 47 7.64 8.69 3.84
CA VAL A 47 6.67 7.61 3.58
C VAL A 47 7.39 6.28 3.32
N LYS A 48 8.49 6.30 2.56
CA LYS A 48 9.31 5.11 2.32
C LYS A 48 9.93 4.58 3.61
N ARG A 49 10.47 5.45 4.48
CA ARG A 49 11.02 5.08 5.78
C ARG A 49 9.94 4.48 6.68
N TYR A 50 8.76 5.10 6.71
CA TYR A 50 7.61 4.59 7.43
C TYR A 50 7.29 3.15 7.01
N TYR A 51 7.11 2.86 5.72
CA TYR A 51 6.84 1.50 5.27
C TYR A 51 7.98 0.52 5.56
N LYS A 52 9.24 0.94 5.40
CA LYS A 52 10.42 0.11 5.68
C LYS A 52 10.52 -0.31 7.14
N ILE A 53 10.03 0.51 8.07
CA ILE A 53 10.08 0.22 9.51
C ILE A 53 8.80 -0.49 9.95
N MET A 54 7.65 0.06 9.57
CA MET A 54 6.34 -0.42 10.00
C MET A 54 6.08 -1.87 9.56
N LEU A 55 6.30 -2.20 8.28
CA LEU A 55 5.96 -3.53 7.76
C LEU A 55 6.77 -4.66 8.45
N PRO A 56 8.12 -4.62 8.51
CA PRO A 56 8.88 -5.65 9.21
C PRO A 56 8.55 -5.72 10.70
N THR A 57 8.35 -4.58 11.36
CA THR A 57 8.02 -4.54 12.79
C THR A 57 6.69 -5.23 13.07
N VAL A 58 5.65 -4.93 12.28
CA VAL A 58 4.34 -5.55 12.42
C VAL A 58 4.43 -7.05 12.16
N ILE A 59 5.15 -7.49 11.12
CA ILE A 59 5.33 -8.92 10.82
C ILE A 59 6.03 -9.65 11.98
N ILE A 60 7.16 -9.13 12.46
CA ILE A 60 7.95 -9.73 13.54
C ILE A 60 7.09 -9.85 14.81
N VAL A 61 6.41 -8.77 15.21
CA VAL A 61 5.59 -8.77 16.43
C VAL A 61 4.39 -9.70 16.31
N CYS A 62 3.69 -9.72 15.17
CA CYS A 62 2.58 -10.64 14.96
C CYS A 62 3.02 -12.11 15.03
N VAL A 63 4.21 -12.44 14.49
CA VAL A 63 4.75 -13.80 14.50
C VAL A 63 5.26 -14.20 15.89
N MET A 64 5.96 -13.31 16.59
CA MET A 64 6.62 -13.63 17.87
C MET A 64 5.73 -13.46 19.09
N ALA A 65 4.90 -12.42 19.11
CA ALA A 65 4.08 -12.06 20.27
C ALA A 65 2.57 -12.32 20.05
N GLY A 66 2.17 -12.60 18.81
CA GLY A 66 0.78 -12.83 18.42
C GLY A 66 0.06 -11.58 17.93
N TRP A 67 -1.05 -11.80 17.21
CA TRP A 67 -1.76 -10.76 16.46
C TRP A 67 -2.36 -9.64 17.33
N ILE A 68 -2.63 -9.89 18.62
CA ILE A 68 -3.25 -8.90 19.50
C ILE A 68 -2.36 -7.66 19.70
N TRP A 69 -1.05 -7.81 19.58
CA TRP A 69 -0.07 -6.73 19.65
C TRP A 69 -0.06 -5.85 18.39
N ALA A 70 -0.76 -6.24 17.33
CA ALA A 70 -0.96 -5.38 16.16
C ALA A 70 -1.77 -4.12 16.50
N LEU A 71 -2.65 -4.18 17.50
CA LEU A 71 -3.50 -3.05 17.91
C LEU A 71 -2.69 -1.87 18.47
N PRO A 72 -1.86 -2.04 19.53
CA PRO A 72 -1.02 -0.94 20.02
C PRO A 72 -0.01 -0.48 18.96
N LEU A 73 0.55 -1.39 18.15
CA LEU A 73 1.42 -1.00 17.03
C LEU A 73 0.69 -0.14 16.01
N ALA A 74 -0.55 -0.46 15.66
CA ALA A 74 -1.35 0.34 14.74
C ALA A 74 -1.56 1.76 15.28
N ALA A 75 -1.79 1.90 16.59
CA ALA A 75 -1.90 3.22 17.23
C ALA A 75 -0.57 4.00 17.16
N ILE A 76 0.55 3.35 17.48
CA ILE A 76 1.90 3.97 17.46
C ILE A 76 2.28 4.40 16.04
N PHE A 77 2.19 3.49 15.07
CA PHE A 77 2.52 3.77 13.68
C PHE A 77 1.53 4.77 13.06
N GLY A 78 0.24 4.67 13.39
CA GLY A 78 -0.77 5.63 12.98
C GLY A 78 -0.47 7.04 13.49
N ALA A 79 -0.12 7.18 14.77
CA ALA A 79 0.30 8.46 15.35
C ALA A 79 1.58 8.99 14.68
N TRP A 80 2.60 8.15 14.53
CA TRP A 80 3.85 8.56 13.88
C TRP A 80 3.62 9.02 12.44
N PHE A 81 2.80 8.30 11.68
CA PHE A 81 2.43 8.69 10.32
C PHE A 81 1.62 9.99 10.31
N TYR A 82 0.61 10.13 11.17
CA TYR A 82 -0.22 11.32 11.28
C TYR A 82 0.63 12.56 11.59
N PHE A 83 1.40 12.52 12.68
CA PHE A 83 2.19 13.67 13.11
C PHE A 83 3.35 13.94 12.16
N GLY A 84 4.03 12.90 11.67
CA GLY A 84 5.16 13.05 10.76
C GLY A 84 4.73 13.60 9.39
N SER A 85 3.66 13.06 8.81
CA SER A 85 3.14 13.60 7.53
C SER A 85 2.64 15.02 7.71
N ARG A 86 1.86 15.31 8.77
CA ARG A 86 1.36 16.66 9.06
C ARG A 86 2.50 17.66 9.25
N ALA A 87 3.54 17.32 10.00
CA ALA A 87 4.69 18.20 10.21
C ALA A 87 5.41 18.55 8.90
N LEU A 88 5.39 17.65 7.90
CA LEU A 88 6.03 17.89 6.61
C LEU A 88 5.21 18.76 5.66
N VAL A 89 3.88 18.71 5.74
CA VAL A 89 3.01 19.33 4.72
C VAL A 89 1.98 20.32 5.27
N ALA A 90 2.01 20.64 6.57
CA ALA A 90 1.03 21.52 7.20
C ALA A 90 1.00 22.93 6.58
N ALA A 91 2.16 23.46 6.17
CA ALA A 91 2.28 24.78 5.57
C ALA A 91 1.87 24.82 4.08
N TYR A 92 1.62 23.67 3.46
CA TYR A 92 1.35 23.58 2.03
C TYR A 92 -0.15 23.69 1.72
N PRO A 93 -0.53 24.32 0.60
CA PRO A 93 -1.93 24.49 0.25
C PRO A 93 -2.60 23.14 -0.01
N TYR A 94 -3.90 23.08 0.29
CA TYR A 94 -4.71 21.93 -0.09
C TYR A 94 -4.94 21.92 -1.60
N SER A 95 -5.04 20.73 -2.15
CA SER A 95 -5.51 20.54 -3.53
C SER A 95 -7.01 20.23 -3.51
N ASP A 96 -7.75 20.83 -4.44
CA ASP A 96 -9.15 20.48 -4.70
C ASP A 96 -9.29 19.20 -5.53
N ASP A 97 -8.20 18.76 -6.16
CA ASP A 97 -8.12 17.47 -6.83
C ASP A 97 -8.29 16.33 -5.82
N LYS A 98 -9.02 15.30 -6.25
CA LYS A 98 -9.12 14.04 -5.51
C LYS A 98 -8.26 12.97 -6.16
N LEU A 99 -7.73 12.10 -5.30
CA LEU A 99 -7.12 10.84 -5.71
C LEU A 99 -8.22 9.78 -5.82
N THR A 100 -8.37 9.18 -6.98
CA THR A 100 -9.26 8.02 -7.17
C THR A 100 -8.54 6.71 -6.90
N LEU A 101 -9.27 5.64 -6.54
CA LEU A 101 -8.69 4.30 -6.37
C LEU A 101 -7.96 3.83 -7.62
N LYS A 102 -8.54 4.09 -8.80
CA LYS A 102 -7.95 3.77 -10.10
C LYS A 102 -6.58 4.43 -10.27
N GLN A 103 -6.48 5.73 -9.96
CA GLN A 103 -5.23 6.47 -10.02
C GLN A 103 -4.22 5.99 -8.99
N GLY A 104 -4.65 5.72 -7.75
CA GLY A 104 -3.78 5.17 -6.70
C GLY A 104 -3.13 3.86 -7.12
N TYR A 105 -3.91 2.91 -7.67
CA TYR A 105 -3.37 1.65 -8.18
C TYR A 105 -2.51 1.82 -9.44
N ALA A 106 -2.86 2.74 -10.35
CA ALA A 106 -2.02 3.03 -11.51
C ALA A 106 -0.65 3.61 -11.09
N ASN A 107 -0.64 4.55 -10.16
CA ASN A 107 0.58 5.17 -9.64
C ASN A 107 1.44 4.16 -8.87
N SER A 108 0.79 3.27 -8.11
CA SER A 108 1.45 2.13 -7.45
C SER A 108 2.07 1.17 -8.46
N ALA A 109 1.36 0.84 -9.54
CA ALA A 109 1.84 -0.04 -10.60
C ALA A 109 3.09 0.53 -11.27
N ILE A 110 3.11 1.84 -11.58
CA ILE A 110 4.27 2.52 -12.14
C ILE A 110 5.50 2.36 -11.23
N GLY A 111 5.33 2.53 -9.91
CA GLY A 111 6.45 2.45 -8.96
C GLY A 111 6.98 1.04 -8.68
N HIS A 112 6.17 -0.01 -8.83
CA HIS A 112 6.59 -1.40 -8.59
C HIS A 112 7.39 -1.97 -9.77
N ASN A 113 8.40 -2.79 -9.51
CA ASN A 113 9.01 -3.60 -10.58
C ASN A 113 7.99 -4.65 -11.09
N GLN A 114 7.95 -4.87 -12.42
CA GLN A 114 7.09 -5.87 -13.07
C GLN A 114 7.32 -7.28 -12.50
N PHE A 115 8.57 -7.64 -12.23
CA PHE A 115 8.91 -8.93 -11.61
C PHE A 115 8.30 -9.04 -10.20
N VAL A 116 8.41 -7.98 -9.39
CA VAL A 116 7.85 -7.94 -8.04
C VAL A 116 6.33 -8.07 -8.06
N LEU A 117 5.64 -7.40 -8.99
CA LEU A 117 4.18 -7.56 -9.13
C LEU A 117 3.79 -9.00 -9.44
N TRP A 118 4.49 -9.66 -10.37
CA TRP A 118 4.24 -11.06 -10.68
C TRP A 118 4.53 -11.99 -9.50
N LEU A 119 5.63 -11.75 -8.79
CA LEU A 119 5.99 -12.51 -7.60
C LEU A 119 4.90 -12.40 -6.53
N LEU A 120 4.44 -11.18 -6.22
CA LEU A 120 3.36 -10.94 -5.26
C LEU A 120 2.04 -11.57 -5.71
N PHE A 121 1.74 -11.53 -7.01
CA PHE A 121 0.56 -12.18 -7.57
C PHE A 121 0.60 -13.69 -7.37
N VAL A 122 1.71 -14.35 -7.72
CA VAL A 122 1.89 -15.79 -7.51
C VAL A 122 1.75 -16.15 -6.04
N PHE A 123 2.41 -15.41 -5.14
CA PHE A 123 2.25 -15.65 -3.70
C PHE A 123 0.81 -15.49 -3.24
N SER A 124 0.08 -14.47 -3.69
CA SER A 124 -1.33 -14.28 -3.34
C SER A 124 -2.20 -15.47 -3.77
N VAL A 125 -1.96 -16.01 -4.97
CA VAL A 125 -2.65 -17.22 -5.47
C VAL A 125 -2.30 -18.44 -4.62
N LEU A 126 -1.03 -18.63 -4.28
CA LEU A 126 -0.60 -19.73 -3.41
C LEU A 126 -1.26 -19.66 -2.02
N PHE A 127 -1.39 -18.48 -1.42
CA PHE A 127 -2.09 -18.32 -0.15
C PHE A 127 -3.59 -18.60 -0.26
N VAL A 128 -4.23 -18.25 -1.38
CA VAL A 128 -5.65 -18.62 -1.62
C VAL A 128 -5.78 -20.14 -1.73
N VAL A 129 -4.93 -20.80 -2.50
CA VAL A 129 -4.94 -22.27 -2.64
C VAL A 129 -4.67 -22.94 -1.29
N GLY A 130 -3.70 -22.43 -0.52
CA GLY A 130 -3.42 -22.89 0.84
C GLY A 130 -4.61 -22.70 1.78
N GLY A 131 -5.31 -21.56 1.69
CA GLY A 131 -6.54 -21.31 2.43
C GLY A 131 -7.65 -22.31 2.07
N ILE A 132 -7.86 -22.60 0.79
CA ILE A 132 -8.82 -23.61 0.33
C ILE A 132 -8.46 -25.00 0.88
N PHE A 133 -7.18 -25.35 0.86
CA PHE A 133 -6.70 -26.61 1.42
C PHE A 133 -6.96 -26.69 2.93
N ILE A 134 -6.67 -25.63 3.69
CA ILE A 134 -6.97 -25.58 5.14
C ILE A 134 -8.48 -25.71 5.38
N ALA A 135 -9.32 -25.04 4.59
CA ALA A 135 -10.78 -25.16 4.71
C ALA A 135 -11.26 -26.59 4.48
N TYR A 136 -10.68 -27.29 3.49
CA TYR A 136 -11.01 -28.67 3.16
C TYR A 136 -10.69 -29.65 4.30
N ILE A 137 -9.58 -29.45 5.00
CA ILE A 137 -9.15 -30.33 6.11
C ILE A 137 -9.54 -29.82 7.50
N ALA A 138 -10.26 -28.70 7.57
CA ALA A 138 -10.57 -28.03 8.84
C ALA A 138 -11.45 -28.92 9.72
N LYS A 139 -10.98 -29.16 10.96
CA LYS A 139 -11.73 -29.90 11.99
C LYS A 139 -12.27 -29.01 13.09
N SER A 140 -11.89 -27.73 13.10
CA SER A 140 -12.27 -26.76 14.12
C SER A 140 -12.75 -25.44 13.52
N PRO A 141 -13.64 -24.70 14.21
CA PRO A 141 -14.08 -23.38 13.78
C PRO A 141 -12.92 -22.38 13.59
N GLY A 142 -11.87 -22.48 14.42
CA GLY A 142 -10.69 -21.61 14.31
C GLY A 142 -9.88 -21.83 13.02
N GLN A 143 -9.72 -23.08 12.59
CA GLN A 143 -9.08 -23.40 11.30
C GLN A 143 -9.93 -22.90 10.12
N MET A 144 -11.25 -23.06 10.19
CA MET A 144 -12.16 -22.55 9.16
C MET A 144 -12.10 -21.02 9.07
N MET A 145 -12.13 -20.31 10.20
CA MET A 145 -12.00 -18.85 10.23
C MET A 145 -10.65 -18.39 9.65
N THR A 146 -9.56 -19.09 9.96
CA THR A 146 -8.23 -18.81 9.39
C THR A 146 -8.22 -19.00 7.88
N ALA A 147 -8.80 -20.10 7.39
CA ALA A 147 -8.91 -20.40 5.97
C ALA A 147 -9.71 -19.34 5.21
N VAL A 148 -10.90 -18.98 5.70
CA VAL A 148 -11.75 -17.95 5.10
C VAL A 148 -11.04 -16.61 5.08
N SER A 149 -10.38 -16.24 6.19
CA SER A 149 -9.62 -14.99 6.27
C SER A 149 -8.49 -14.95 5.23
N ALA A 150 -7.75 -16.05 5.07
CA ALA A 150 -6.69 -16.14 4.06
C ALA A 150 -7.25 -16.03 2.63
N ILE A 151 -8.31 -16.78 2.29
CA ILE A 151 -8.91 -16.76 0.96
C ILE A 151 -9.39 -15.35 0.59
N VAL A 152 -10.16 -14.71 1.49
CA VAL A 152 -10.75 -13.40 1.23
C VAL A 152 -9.66 -12.34 1.12
N PHE A 153 -8.74 -12.29 2.08
CA PHE A 153 -7.68 -11.27 2.11
C PHE A 153 -6.74 -11.41 0.91
N PHE A 154 -6.16 -12.60 0.69
CA PHE A 154 -5.20 -12.80 -0.39
C PHE A 154 -5.87 -12.82 -1.77
N GLY A 155 -7.15 -13.23 -1.87
CA GLY A 155 -7.93 -13.10 -3.09
C GLY A 155 -8.13 -11.63 -3.49
N ALA A 156 -8.51 -10.78 -2.54
CA ALA A 156 -8.62 -9.33 -2.77
C ALA A 156 -7.26 -8.71 -3.17
N CYS A 157 -6.17 -9.09 -2.49
CA CYS A 157 -4.82 -8.66 -2.87
C CYS A 157 -4.46 -9.12 -4.29
N GLY A 158 -4.74 -10.37 -4.64
CA GLY A 158 -4.45 -10.93 -5.98
C GLY A 158 -5.20 -10.19 -7.09
N LEU A 159 -6.47 -9.85 -6.87
CA LEU A 159 -7.25 -9.03 -7.81
C LEU A 159 -6.64 -7.63 -7.98
N ALA A 160 -6.26 -6.97 -6.89
CA ALA A 160 -5.62 -5.65 -6.93
C ALA A 160 -4.26 -5.69 -7.65
N ILE A 161 -3.44 -6.71 -7.38
CA ILE A 161 -2.14 -6.89 -8.03
C ILE A 161 -2.30 -7.23 -9.52
N GLY A 162 -3.25 -8.11 -9.86
CA GLY A 162 -3.58 -8.44 -11.24
C GLY A 162 -4.03 -7.22 -12.04
N TYR A 163 -4.84 -6.35 -11.42
CA TYR A 163 -5.19 -5.04 -11.99
C TYR A 163 -3.94 -4.17 -12.23
N MET A 164 -3.04 -4.05 -11.25
CA MET A 164 -1.79 -3.30 -11.39
C MET A 164 -0.90 -3.85 -12.53
N ILE A 165 -0.80 -5.17 -12.68
CA ILE A 165 -0.05 -5.81 -13.78
C ILE A 165 -0.68 -5.44 -15.13
N LYS A 166 -2.01 -5.49 -15.24
CA LYS A 166 -2.74 -5.11 -16.46
C LYS A 166 -2.46 -3.65 -16.83
N VAL A 167 -2.59 -2.73 -15.87
CA VAL A 167 -2.33 -1.29 -16.08
C VAL A 167 -0.88 -1.06 -16.50
N LYS A 168 0.09 -1.66 -15.81
CA LYS A 168 1.51 -1.50 -16.14
C LYS A 168 1.85 -1.99 -17.56
N ARG A 169 1.27 -3.12 -17.98
CA ARG A 169 1.43 -3.64 -19.35
C ARG A 169 0.82 -2.72 -20.39
N ALA A 170 -0.33 -2.11 -20.11
CA ALA A 170 -0.96 -1.16 -21.01
C ALA A 170 -0.11 0.10 -21.18
N LEU A 171 0.44 0.62 -20.09
CA LEU A 171 1.35 1.78 -20.14
C LEU A 171 2.59 1.50 -21.00
N ARG A 172 3.22 0.32 -20.84
CA ARG A 172 4.40 -0.07 -21.63
C ARG A 172 4.12 -0.28 -23.13
N LYS A 173 2.86 -0.52 -23.52
CA LYS A 173 2.48 -0.70 -24.94
C LYS A 173 2.13 0.62 -25.64
N GLY A 174 1.91 1.69 -24.88
CA GLY A 174 1.63 3.03 -25.40
C GLY A 174 2.85 3.95 -25.41
N GLU A 175 4.01 3.44 -24.96
CA GLU A 175 5.35 4.00 -25.17
C GLU A 175 5.96 3.41 -26.45
#